data_AF-A0A928D1Y5-F1
#
_entry.id   AF-A0A928D1Y5-F1
#
_cell.length_a   1.000
_cell.length_b   1.000
_cell.length_c   1.000
_cell.angle_alpha   90.00
_cell.angle_beta   90.00
_cell.angle_gamma   90.00
#
_symmetry.space_group_name_H-M   'P 1'
#
loop_
_entity.id
_entity.type
_entity.pdbx_description
1 polymer ?
#
loop_
_entity_poly.entity_id
_entity_poly.type
_entity_poly.pdbx_seq_one_letter_code
_entity_poly.pdbx_strand_id
1 'polypeptide(L)'
;MHKLFMILLLLGVISCAWSNAYGRDRRDYYRYTRVHKERCSQNLAHLYNCLKFCADSNNGKLPAADNGVGLMELLRYGALPEHFLCEVAKGKKIRKRSDLAPENIPYVYFGGANLDEALRQCPDMVLAFDKPNTRHCNILLANGTVFELNDRLREMKIKKNRKIETCLDVVEILNYIYKYPPEVLTVLRRKARSMDKAAANGK
;
A
#
# COMPACT_ATOMS: atom_id res chain seq x y z
N MET A 1 4.10 4.96 60.85
CA MET A 1 3.73 5.83 59.72
C MET A 1 4.83 5.98 58.66
N HIS A 2 6.12 6.11 59.01
CA HIS A 2 7.20 6.26 58.01
C HIS A 2 7.37 5.12 57.00
N LYS A 3 7.20 3.85 57.38
CA LYS A 3 7.38 2.71 56.46
C LYS A 3 6.33 2.67 55.34
N LEU A 4 5.09 3.06 55.62
CA LEU A 4 4.01 3.07 54.63
C LEU A 4 4.20 4.18 53.59
N PHE A 5 4.68 5.35 54.03
CA PHE A 5 5.00 6.47 53.15
C PHE A 5 6.16 6.14 52.18
N MET A 6 7.18 5.45 52.67
CA MET A 6 8.33 5.04 51.85
C MET A 6 7.95 4.01 50.77
N ILE A 7 7.03 3.09 51.07
CA ILE A 7 6.51 2.09 50.11
C ILE A 7 5.69 2.78 49.01
N LEU A 8 4.83 3.75 49.36
CA LEU A 8 4.03 4.47 48.38
C LEU A 8 4.90 5.32 47.43
N LEU A 9 5.96 5.95 47.93
CA LEU A 9 6.94 6.66 47.11
C LEU A 9 7.66 5.72 46.13
N LEU A 10 8.08 4.54 46.58
CA LEU A 10 8.71 3.52 45.74
C LEU A 10 7.76 3.03 44.63
N LEU A 11 6.50 2.75 44.95
CA LEU A 11 5.50 2.36 43.96
C LEU A 11 5.21 3.48 42.95
N GLY A 12 5.18 4.74 43.39
CA GLY A 12 5.03 5.89 42.51
C GLY A 12 6.20 6.05 41.52
N VAL A 13 7.44 5.89 42.00
CA VAL A 13 8.64 5.95 41.15
C VAL A 13 8.68 4.79 40.15
N ILE A 14 8.32 3.57 40.57
CA ILE A 14 8.23 2.40 39.67
C ILE A 14 7.15 2.62 38.61
N SER A 15 5.97 3.13 38.98
CA SER A 15 4.88 3.42 38.05
C SER A 15 5.27 4.50 37.02
N CYS A 16 5.96 5.56 37.44
CA CYS A 16 6.46 6.61 36.54
C CYS A 16 7.56 6.08 35.60
N ALA A 17 8.48 5.24 36.10
CA ALA A 17 9.53 4.62 35.30
C ALA A 17 8.94 3.65 34.25
N TRP A 18 7.95 2.84 34.65
CA TRP A 18 7.22 1.94 33.74
C TRP A 18 6.44 2.72 32.69
N SER A 19 5.71 3.76 33.07
CA SER A 19 4.95 4.60 32.14
C SER A 19 5.86 5.28 31.11
N ASN A 20 7.03 5.75 31.52
CA ASN A 20 8.02 6.36 30.62
C ASN A 20 8.70 5.34 29.70
N ALA A 21 9.04 4.15 30.20
CA ALA A 21 9.60 3.07 29.39
C ALA A 21 8.59 2.58 28.33
N TYR A 22 7.35 2.32 28.75
CA TYR A 22 6.26 1.90 27.84
C TYR A 22 5.89 3.01 26.83
N GLY A 23 5.93 4.27 27.25
CA GLY A 23 5.67 5.42 26.38
C GLY A 23 6.80 5.71 25.37
N ARG A 24 8.04 5.30 25.66
CA ARG A 24 9.18 5.38 24.72
C ARG A 24 9.08 4.29 23.65
N ASP A 25 8.85 3.04 24.06
CA ASP A 25 8.72 1.90 23.15
C ASP A 25 7.56 2.07 22.14
N ARG A 26 6.40 2.59 22.59
CA ARG A 26 5.30 2.94 21.68
C ARG A 26 5.69 4.03 20.67
N ARG A 27 6.36 5.11 21.11
CA ARG A 27 6.77 6.21 20.22
C ARG A 27 7.74 5.74 19.16
N ASP A 28 8.69 4.88 19.52
CA ASP A 28 9.67 4.32 18.59
C ASP A 28 9.01 3.36 17.60
N TYR A 29 8.06 2.52 18.04
CA TYR A 29 7.24 1.70 17.14
C TYR A 29 6.39 2.53 16.17
N TYR A 30 5.76 3.62 16.64
CA TYR A 30 4.99 4.52 15.77
C TYR A 30 5.89 5.26 14.77
N ARG A 31 7.07 5.71 15.20
CA ARG A 31 8.06 6.34 14.30
C ARG A 31 8.55 5.36 13.25
N TYR A 32 8.91 4.15 13.65
CA TYR A 32 9.33 3.06 12.76
C TYR A 32 8.25 2.79 11.70
N THR A 33 7.02 2.52 12.13
CA THR A 33 5.91 2.23 11.22
C THR A 33 5.57 3.40 10.30
N ARG A 34 5.74 4.66 10.73
CA ARG A 34 5.53 5.83 9.86
C ARG A 34 6.57 5.93 8.75
N VAL A 35 7.86 5.81 9.08
CA VAL A 35 8.96 5.88 8.11
C VAL A 35 8.83 4.79 7.04
N HIS A 36 8.47 3.57 7.43
CA HIS A 36 8.32 2.48 6.46
C HIS A 36 7.06 2.63 5.59
N LYS A 37 5.97 3.20 6.12
CA LYS A 37 4.79 3.54 5.31
C LYS A 37 5.12 4.61 4.26
N GLU A 38 5.83 5.67 4.67
CA GLU A 38 6.32 6.73 3.78
C GLU A 38 7.20 6.14 2.67
N ARG A 39 8.06 5.17 2.99
CA ARG A 39 8.88 4.47 1.99
C ARG A 39 8.05 3.65 0.99
N CYS A 40 7.03 2.90 1.43
CA CYS A 40 6.16 2.17 0.50
C CYS A 40 5.40 3.12 -0.45
N SER A 41 5.00 4.30 0.05
CA SER A 41 4.39 5.37 -0.77
C SER A 41 5.39 5.95 -1.79
N GLN A 42 6.62 6.27 -1.38
CA GLN A 42 7.68 6.73 -2.27
C GLN A 42 8.00 5.70 -3.36
N ASN A 43 8.05 4.43 -2.99
CA ASN A 43 8.27 3.34 -3.94
C ASN A 43 7.18 3.27 -5.01
N LEU A 44 5.89 3.40 -4.64
CA LEU A 44 4.80 3.51 -5.61
C LEU A 44 4.95 4.74 -6.51
N ALA A 45 5.38 5.88 -5.98
CA ALA A 45 5.64 7.08 -6.78
C ALA A 45 6.80 6.87 -7.78
N HIS A 46 7.86 6.18 -7.39
CA HIS A 46 8.93 5.80 -8.32
C HIS A 46 8.45 4.83 -9.40
N LEU A 47 7.63 3.83 -9.03
CA LEU A 47 7.01 2.93 -9.99
C LEU A 47 6.08 3.67 -10.95
N TYR A 48 5.35 4.69 -10.49
CA TYR A 48 4.56 5.57 -11.35
C TYR A 48 5.40 6.27 -12.42
N ASN A 49 6.55 6.83 -12.04
CA ASN A 49 7.45 7.46 -13.01
C ASN A 49 7.92 6.47 -14.09
N CYS A 50 8.18 5.22 -13.70
CA CYS A 50 8.53 4.15 -14.63
C CYS A 50 7.34 3.75 -15.52
N LEU A 51 6.13 3.70 -14.97
CA LEU A 51 4.89 3.47 -15.72
C LEU A 51 4.64 4.58 -16.74
N LYS A 52 4.87 5.84 -16.36
CA LYS A 52 4.77 6.99 -17.26
C LYS A 52 5.77 6.89 -18.40
N PHE A 53 7.04 6.63 -18.10
CA PHE A 53 8.06 6.43 -19.14
C PHE A 53 7.75 5.23 -20.06
N CYS A 54 7.19 4.15 -19.50
CA CYS A 54 6.68 3.02 -20.28
C CYS A 54 5.54 3.46 -21.21
N ALA A 55 4.55 4.20 -20.70
CA ALA A 55 3.44 4.70 -21.50
C ALA A 55 3.92 5.61 -22.64
N ASP A 56 4.82 6.56 -22.34
CA ASP A 56 5.42 7.47 -23.31
C ASP A 56 6.14 6.70 -24.43
N SER A 57 6.78 5.58 -24.09
CA SER A 57 7.48 4.71 -25.05
C SER A 57 6.57 3.74 -25.82
N ASN A 58 5.31 3.56 -25.39
CA ASN A 58 4.40 2.53 -25.89
C ASN A 58 3.01 3.08 -26.29
N ASN A 59 2.94 4.33 -26.78
CA ASN A 59 1.70 4.96 -27.22
C ASN A 59 0.61 4.94 -26.13
N GLY A 60 0.99 5.33 -24.91
CA GLY A 60 0.13 5.36 -23.73
C GLY A 60 -0.09 3.99 -23.07
N LYS A 61 0.34 2.87 -23.67
CA LYS A 61 0.05 1.53 -23.13
C LYS A 61 0.94 1.21 -21.93
N LEU A 62 0.32 0.76 -20.85
CA LEU A 62 1.01 0.21 -19.68
C LEU A 62 1.25 -1.31 -19.82
N PRO A 63 2.14 -1.91 -19.00
CA PRO A 63 2.35 -3.36 -18.96
C PRO A 63 1.03 -4.13 -18.89
N ALA A 64 0.87 -5.14 -19.74
CA ALA A 64 -0.42 -5.82 -19.90
C ALA A 64 -0.74 -6.76 -18.74
N ALA A 65 0.29 -7.40 -18.19
CA ALA A 65 0.14 -8.36 -17.12
C ALA A 65 -0.23 -7.70 -15.79
N ASP A 66 -0.97 -8.42 -14.96
CA ASP A 66 -1.35 -7.99 -13.62
C ASP A 66 -0.26 -8.30 -12.58
N ASN A 67 -0.37 -7.66 -11.40
CA ASN A 67 0.48 -7.89 -10.22
C ASN A 67 1.98 -7.74 -10.51
N GLY A 68 2.81 -8.50 -9.80
CA GLY A 68 4.26 -8.46 -9.93
C GLY A 68 4.76 -8.77 -11.33
N VAL A 69 4.02 -9.55 -12.14
CA VAL A 69 4.42 -9.89 -13.51
C VAL A 69 4.47 -8.62 -14.37
N GLY A 70 3.40 -7.81 -14.34
CA GLY A 70 3.39 -6.53 -15.06
C GLY A 70 4.34 -5.50 -14.47
N LEU A 71 4.44 -5.43 -13.14
CA LEU A 71 5.36 -4.50 -12.48
C LEU A 71 6.83 -4.80 -12.79
N MET A 72 7.24 -6.06 -12.95
CA MET A 72 8.61 -6.40 -13.32
C MET A 72 9.01 -5.93 -14.72
N GLU A 73 8.06 -5.68 -15.61
CA GLU A 73 8.35 -5.03 -16.89
C GLU A 73 8.91 -3.61 -16.69
N LEU A 74 8.76 -2.99 -15.52
CA LEU A 74 9.30 -1.66 -15.25
C LEU A 74 10.83 -1.65 -15.04
N LEU A 75 11.47 -2.82 -14.87
CA LEU A 75 12.93 -2.92 -14.76
C LEU A 75 13.64 -2.38 -16.02
N ARG A 76 13.04 -2.54 -17.20
CA ARG A 76 13.55 -1.97 -18.47
C ARG A 76 13.25 -0.48 -18.64
N TYR A 77 12.43 0.09 -17.77
CA TYR A 77 12.04 1.49 -17.77
C TYR A 77 12.61 2.24 -16.55
N GLY A 78 13.69 1.72 -15.96
CA GLY A 78 14.44 2.38 -14.88
C GLY A 78 13.99 2.05 -13.46
N ALA A 79 13.03 1.13 -13.27
CA ALA A 79 12.71 0.68 -11.93
C ALA A 79 13.88 -0.11 -11.33
N LEU A 80 14.20 0.17 -10.07
CA LEU A 80 15.22 -0.55 -9.33
C LEU A 80 14.56 -1.61 -8.43
N PRO A 81 15.25 -2.72 -8.09
CA PRO A 81 14.73 -3.75 -7.19
C PRO A 81 14.15 -3.19 -5.88
N GLU A 82 14.72 -2.11 -5.36
CA GLU A 82 14.31 -1.45 -4.12
C GLU A 82 12.92 -0.82 -4.20
N HIS A 83 12.48 -0.43 -5.41
CA HIS A 83 11.14 0.13 -5.64
C HIS A 83 10.03 -0.93 -5.51
N PHE A 84 10.37 -2.23 -5.58
CA PHE A 84 9.42 -3.32 -5.43
C PHE A 84 9.30 -3.81 -3.98
N LEU A 85 9.80 -3.04 -3.01
CA LEU A 85 9.84 -3.42 -1.61
C LEU A 85 8.81 -2.67 -0.79
N CYS A 86 8.21 -3.34 0.18
CA CYS A 86 7.46 -2.68 1.25
C CYS A 86 7.78 -3.35 2.58
N GLU A 87 8.52 -2.65 3.44
CA GLU A 87 9.05 -3.20 4.69
C GLU A 87 7.99 -3.46 5.75
N VAL A 88 6.78 -2.93 5.55
CA VAL A 88 5.62 -3.15 6.42
C VAL A 88 4.73 -4.29 5.89
N ALA A 89 4.98 -4.78 4.67
CA ALA A 89 4.31 -5.98 4.17
C ALA A 89 4.84 -7.23 4.91
N LYS A 90 3.93 -8.09 5.38
CA LYS A 90 4.30 -9.36 6.01
C LYS A 90 4.75 -10.33 4.91
N GLY A 91 6.06 -10.57 4.77
CA GLY A 91 6.58 -11.48 3.77
C GLY A 91 8.09 -11.30 3.58
N LYS A 92 8.79 -12.38 3.22
CA LYS A 92 10.26 -12.46 3.25
C LYS A 92 10.91 -11.33 2.43
N LYS A 93 11.79 -10.61 3.13
CA LYS A 93 12.61 -9.51 2.65
C LYS A 93 13.33 -9.93 1.36
N ILE A 94 12.99 -9.33 0.22
CA ILE A 94 13.91 -9.27 -0.92
C ILE A 94 15.11 -8.48 -0.39
N ARG A 95 16.21 -9.18 -0.09
CA ARG A 95 17.41 -8.55 0.46
C ARG A 95 18.43 -8.25 -0.64
N LYS A 96 18.27 -8.88 -1.80
CA LYS A 96 19.13 -8.77 -2.98
C LYS A 96 18.27 -8.89 -4.24
N ARG A 97 18.76 -8.34 -5.36
CA ARG A 97 18.13 -8.42 -6.68
C ARG A 97 17.75 -9.86 -7.10
N SER A 98 18.47 -10.86 -6.61
CA SER A 98 18.21 -12.29 -6.84
C SER A 98 16.88 -12.80 -6.27
N ASP A 99 16.32 -12.09 -5.29
CA ASP A 99 15.10 -12.53 -4.59
C ASP A 99 13.83 -11.92 -5.24
N LEU A 100 14.01 -11.04 -6.23
CA LEU A 100 12.93 -10.37 -6.95
C LEU A 100 12.24 -11.38 -7.88
N ALA A 101 11.06 -11.81 -7.48
CA ALA A 101 10.17 -12.66 -8.26
C ALA A 101 8.75 -12.07 -8.24
N PRO A 102 7.94 -12.26 -9.30
CA PRO A 102 6.59 -11.68 -9.40
C PRO A 102 5.69 -11.95 -8.19
N GLU A 103 5.74 -13.17 -7.67
CA GLU A 103 4.95 -13.64 -6.52
C GLU A 103 5.31 -12.92 -5.21
N ASN A 104 6.56 -12.48 -5.09
CA ASN A 104 7.11 -11.84 -3.88
C ASN A 104 6.84 -10.33 -3.83
N ILE A 105 6.43 -9.70 -4.94
CA ILE A 105 6.16 -8.27 -5.00
C ILE A 105 4.97 -7.94 -4.08
N PRO A 106 5.10 -7.00 -3.13
CA PRO A 106 4.08 -6.69 -2.12
C PRO A 106 2.97 -5.79 -2.64
N TYR A 107 2.96 -5.48 -3.93
CA TYR A 107 1.99 -4.63 -4.59
C TYR A 107 1.05 -5.46 -5.47
N VAL A 108 -0.20 -5.01 -5.52
CA VAL A 108 -1.17 -5.35 -6.55
C VAL A 108 -1.08 -4.30 -7.65
N TYR A 109 -1.13 -4.73 -8.90
CA TYR A 109 -1.11 -3.86 -10.08
C TYR A 109 -2.17 -4.31 -11.07
N PHE A 110 -2.98 -3.37 -11.56
CA PHE A 110 -3.96 -3.59 -12.60
C PHE A 110 -3.36 -3.24 -13.97
N GLY A 111 -2.91 -4.27 -14.68
CA GLY A 111 -2.25 -4.13 -15.98
C GLY A 111 -3.19 -3.93 -17.17
N GLY A 112 -2.60 -3.46 -18.27
CA GLY A 112 -3.25 -3.36 -19.58
C GLY A 112 -4.08 -2.11 -19.82
N ALA A 113 -4.02 -1.13 -18.92
CA ALA A 113 -4.63 0.18 -19.17
C ALA A 113 -3.81 1.00 -20.18
N ASN A 114 -4.47 1.92 -20.86
CA ASN A 114 -3.81 3.03 -21.54
C ASN A 114 -3.81 4.24 -20.58
N LEU A 115 -2.62 4.75 -20.25
CA LEU A 115 -2.44 5.82 -19.28
C LEU A 115 -3.02 7.15 -19.78
N ASP A 116 -2.81 7.50 -21.04
CA ASP A 116 -3.33 8.76 -21.62
C ASP A 116 -4.85 8.76 -21.62
N GLU A 117 -5.45 7.63 -21.98
CA GLU A 117 -6.89 7.41 -21.90
C GLU A 117 -7.41 7.55 -20.47
N ALA A 118 -6.74 6.89 -19.52
CA ALA A 118 -7.11 6.93 -18.12
C ALA A 118 -7.01 8.35 -17.56
N LEU A 119 -5.94 9.09 -17.86
CA LEU A 119 -5.77 10.48 -17.44
C LEU A 119 -6.90 11.39 -17.95
N ARG A 120 -7.40 11.13 -19.15
CA ARG A 120 -8.49 11.91 -19.74
C ARG A 120 -9.87 11.52 -19.21
N GLN A 121 -10.13 10.23 -19.02
CA GLN A 121 -11.48 9.74 -18.67
C GLN A 121 -11.69 9.54 -17.17
N CYS A 122 -10.68 9.02 -16.48
CA CYS A 122 -10.76 8.63 -15.07
C CYS A 122 -9.38 8.77 -14.40
N PRO A 123 -8.88 10.01 -14.18
CA PRO A 123 -7.55 10.24 -13.61
C PRO A 123 -7.37 9.65 -12.20
N ASP A 124 -8.48 9.42 -11.49
CA ASP A 124 -8.50 8.78 -10.18
C ASP A 124 -8.65 7.25 -10.23
N MET A 125 -8.52 6.64 -11.42
CA MET A 125 -8.48 5.19 -11.56
C MET A 125 -7.26 4.62 -10.83
N VAL A 126 -7.48 3.61 -9.99
CA VAL A 126 -6.37 2.91 -9.31
C VAL A 126 -5.55 2.09 -10.31
N LEU A 127 -4.23 2.27 -10.27
CA LEU A 127 -3.26 1.49 -11.04
C LEU A 127 -2.59 0.42 -10.19
N ALA A 128 -2.16 0.78 -8.98
CA ALA A 128 -1.48 -0.14 -8.07
C ALA A 128 -1.80 0.19 -6.62
N PHE A 129 -1.62 -0.78 -5.73
CA PHE A 129 -1.77 -0.60 -4.29
C PHE A 129 -1.04 -1.68 -3.50
N ASP A 130 -0.81 -1.46 -2.21
CA ASP A 130 -0.24 -2.49 -1.33
C ASP A 130 -1.18 -3.71 -1.25
N LYS A 131 -0.62 -4.94 -1.24
CA LYS A 131 -1.41 -6.16 -1.06
C LYS A 131 -2.32 -6.05 0.19
N PRO A 132 -3.62 -6.39 0.09
CA PRO A 132 -4.56 -6.39 1.21
C PRO A 132 -4.13 -7.27 2.38
N ASN A 133 -4.80 -7.13 3.53
CA ASN A 133 -4.49 -7.82 4.80
C ASN A 133 -3.23 -7.33 5.54
N THR A 134 -2.75 -6.13 5.23
CA THR A 134 -1.76 -5.38 6.00
C THR A 134 -2.44 -4.25 6.80
N ARG A 135 -1.70 -3.61 7.72
CA ARG A 135 -2.23 -2.50 8.56
C ARG A 135 -2.26 -1.14 7.84
N HIS A 136 -1.87 -1.08 6.58
CA HIS A 136 -1.75 0.12 5.76
C HIS A 136 -2.01 -0.28 4.32
N CYS A 137 -2.58 0.61 3.52
CA CYS A 137 -2.76 0.35 2.10
C CYS A 137 -2.53 1.64 1.34
N ASN A 138 -1.33 1.80 0.79
CA ASN A 138 -1.02 2.87 -0.13
C ASN A 138 -1.66 2.57 -1.49
N ILE A 139 -2.21 3.60 -2.10
CA ILE A 139 -2.90 3.57 -3.39
C ILE A 139 -2.13 4.46 -4.36
N LEU A 140 -1.87 3.97 -5.57
CA LEU A 140 -1.39 4.74 -6.71
C LEU A 140 -2.51 4.90 -7.74
N LEU A 141 -2.84 6.15 -8.07
CA LEU A 141 -3.83 6.51 -9.09
C LEU A 141 -3.19 6.80 -10.45
N ALA A 142 -4.00 6.84 -11.51
CA ALA A 142 -3.54 7.10 -12.87
C ALA A 142 -2.89 8.49 -13.04
N ASN A 143 -3.37 9.50 -12.30
CA ASN A 143 -2.76 10.83 -12.24
C ASN A 143 -1.43 10.89 -11.45
N GLY A 144 -0.93 9.76 -10.95
CA GLY A 144 0.30 9.70 -10.17
C GLY A 144 0.15 10.03 -8.69
N THR A 145 -1.06 10.36 -8.24
CA THR A 145 -1.32 10.59 -6.82
C THR A 145 -1.09 9.30 -6.04
N VAL A 146 -0.28 9.40 -4.98
CA VAL A 146 -0.10 8.33 -4.00
C VAL A 146 -0.62 8.76 -2.63
N PHE A 147 -1.42 7.94 -1.99
CA PHE A 147 -1.95 8.21 -0.65
C PHE A 147 -2.22 6.92 0.15
N GLU A 148 -2.26 7.02 1.47
CA GLU A 148 -2.66 5.90 2.33
C GLU A 148 -4.20 5.92 2.51
N LEU A 149 -4.83 4.78 2.22
CA LEU A 149 -6.28 4.68 2.13
C LEU A 149 -6.99 4.94 3.46
N ASN A 150 -6.46 4.46 4.59
CA ASN A 150 -7.05 4.73 5.90
C ASN A 150 -6.91 6.20 6.30
N ASP A 151 -5.84 6.88 5.90
CA ASP A 151 -5.62 8.31 6.14
C ASP A 151 -6.64 9.13 5.34
N ARG A 152 -6.82 8.81 4.05
CA ARG A 152 -7.86 9.41 3.20
C ARG A 152 -9.27 9.21 3.77
N LEU A 153 -9.58 8.00 4.24
CA LEU A 153 -10.88 7.73 4.87
C LEU A 153 -11.11 8.58 6.14
N ARG A 154 -10.06 8.80 6.95
CA ARG A 154 -10.13 9.65 8.14
C ARG A 154 -10.34 11.12 7.77
N GLU A 155 -9.62 11.63 6.77
CA GLU A 155 -9.79 13.00 6.25
C GLU A 155 -11.23 13.26 5.78
N MET A 156 -11.81 12.29 5.07
CA MET A 156 -13.18 12.35 4.57
C MET A 156 -14.24 12.03 5.64
N LYS A 157 -13.82 11.76 6.89
CA LYS A 157 -14.69 11.35 8.01
C LYS A 157 -15.57 10.14 7.68
N ILE A 158 -15.08 9.25 6.81
CA ILE A 158 -15.77 8.01 6.44
C ILE A 158 -15.45 6.96 7.51
N LYS A 159 -16.48 6.54 8.25
CA LYS A 159 -16.33 5.44 9.22
C LYS A 159 -16.17 4.13 8.47
N LYS A 160 -15.05 3.47 8.72
CA LYS A 160 -14.76 2.14 8.19
C LYS A 160 -15.33 1.09 9.12
N ASN A 161 -16.34 0.35 8.67
CA ASN A 161 -16.98 -0.70 9.46
C ASN A 161 -16.36 -2.09 9.24
N ARG A 162 -15.48 -2.25 8.24
CA ARG A 162 -14.86 -3.52 7.88
C ARG A 162 -13.37 -3.37 7.59
N LYS A 163 -12.57 -4.38 7.89
CA LYS A 163 -11.15 -4.43 7.52
C LYS A 163 -10.99 -4.51 5.99
N ILE A 164 -9.87 -4.03 5.46
CA ILE A 164 -9.52 -4.23 4.03
C ILE A 164 -8.82 -5.57 3.96
N GLU A 165 -9.50 -6.57 3.40
CA GLU A 165 -8.99 -7.95 3.37
C GLU A 165 -8.75 -8.44 1.95
N THR A 166 -9.44 -7.85 0.98
CA THR A 166 -9.42 -8.26 -0.43
C THR A 166 -9.11 -7.07 -1.35
N CYS A 167 -8.69 -7.37 -2.57
CA CYS A 167 -8.54 -6.40 -3.64
C CYS A 167 -9.89 -5.77 -3.98
N LEU A 168 -10.96 -6.58 -3.92
CA LEU A 168 -12.32 -6.09 -4.15
C LEU A 168 -12.72 -5.04 -3.10
N ASP A 169 -12.36 -5.20 -1.83
CA ASP A 169 -12.62 -4.19 -0.80
C ASP A 169 -11.99 -2.84 -1.15
N VAL A 170 -10.74 -2.84 -1.64
CA VAL A 170 -10.05 -1.63 -2.08
C VAL A 170 -10.81 -0.96 -3.21
N VAL A 171 -11.18 -1.73 -4.25
CA VAL A 171 -11.94 -1.20 -5.40
C VAL A 171 -13.28 -0.62 -4.99
N GLU A 172 -14.04 -1.30 -4.11
CA GLU A 172 -15.33 -0.77 -3.65
C GLU A 172 -15.20 0.50 -2.81
N ILE A 173 -14.16 0.60 -1.98
CA ILE A 173 -13.90 1.81 -1.20
C ILE A 173 -13.52 2.97 -2.13
N LEU A 174 -12.63 2.73 -3.09
CA LEU A 174 -12.21 3.77 -4.04
C LEU A 174 -13.36 4.19 -4.94
N ASN A 175 -14.20 3.27 -5.39
CA ASN A 175 -15.43 3.61 -6.11
C ASN A 175 -16.40 4.43 -5.25
N TYR A 176 -16.51 4.12 -3.96
CA TYR A 176 -17.32 4.95 -3.07
C TYR A 176 -16.81 6.39 -2.99
N ILE A 177 -15.49 6.60 -2.97
CA ILE A 177 -14.83 7.91 -2.91
C ILE A 177 -14.92 8.65 -4.25
N TYR A 178 -14.54 8.01 -5.35
CA TYR A 178 -14.30 8.65 -6.64
C TYR A 178 -15.42 8.44 -7.68
N LYS A 179 -16.40 7.57 -7.40
CA LYS A 179 -17.54 7.28 -8.29
C LYS A 179 -17.09 6.89 -9.69
N TYR A 180 -16.40 5.76 -9.81
CA TYR A 180 -15.84 5.31 -11.08
C TYR A 180 -16.92 5.11 -12.16
N PRO A 181 -16.61 5.43 -13.42
CA PRO A 181 -17.47 5.09 -14.54
C PRO A 181 -17.80 3.59 -14.55
N PRO A 182 -19.04 3.17 -14.92
CA PRO A 182 -19.46 1.78 -14.85
C PRO A 182 -18.53 0.80 -15.59
N GLU A 183 -18.02 1.19 -16.74
CA GLU A 183 -17.09 0.43 -17.56
C GLU A 183 -15.75 0.21 -16.86
N VAL A 184 -15.18 1.27 -16.26
CA VAL A 184 -13.94 1.20 -15.47
C VAL A 184 -14.15 0.31 -14.25
N LEU A 185 -15.23 0.55 -13.50
CA LEU A 185 -15.58 -0.22 -12.31
C LEU A 185 -15.75 -1.72 -12.62
N THR A 186 -16.35 -2.05 -13.76
CA THR A 186 -16.57 -3.43 -14.20
C THR A 186 -15.25 -4.15 -14.45
N VAL A 187 -14.30 -3.48 -15.13
CA VAL A 187 -12.96 -4.02 -15.36
C VAL A 187 -12.19 -4.20 -14.06
N LEU A 188 -12.19 -3.19 -13.19
CA LEU A 188 -11.50 -3.22 -11.90
C LEU A 188 -12.05 -4.32 -10.98
N ARG A 189 -13.38 -4.46 -10.87
CA ARG A 189 -14.02 -5.53 -10.09
C ARG A 189 -13.65 -6.92 -10.60
N ARG A 190 -13.66 -7.11 -11.92
CA ARG A 190 -13.26 -8.39 -12.54
C ARG A 190 -11.81 -8.73 -12.20
N LYS A 191 -10.89 -7.78 -12.37
CA LYS A 191 -9.46 -7.97 -12.05
C LYS A 191 -9.27 -8.26 -10.56
N ALA A 192 -9.86 -7.46 -9.68
CA ALA A 192 -9.78 -7.65 -8.23
C ALA A 192 -10.24 -9.04 -7.80
N ARG A 193 -11.40 -9.51 -8.28
CA ARG A 193 -11.91 -10.87 -7.98
C ARG A 193 -10.96 -11.97 -8.46
N SER A 194 -10.35 -11.79 -9.64
CA SER A 194 -9.37 -12.74 -10.16
C SER A 194 -8.15 -12.84 -9.25
N MET A 195 -7.68 -11.71 -8.72
CA MET A 195 -6.53 -11.65 -7.82
C MET A 195 -6.84 -12.23 -6.45
N ASP A 196 -8.02 -11.93 -5.91
CA ASP A 196 -8.48 -12.49 -4.64
C ASP A 196 -8.57 -14.03 -4.73
N LYS A 197 -9.07 -14.56 -5.85
CA LYS A 197 -9.12 -16.01 -6.10
C LYS A 197 -7.72 -16.61 -6.20
N ALA A 198 -6.79 -15.97 -6.91
CA ALA A 198 -5.41 -16.43 -7.01
C ALA A 198 -4.71 -16.46 -5.63
N ALA A 199 -4.94 -15.43 -4.80
CA ALA A 199 -4.40 -15.35 -3.46
C ALA A 199 -5.00 -16.38 -2.48
N ALA A 200 -6.25 -16.82 -2.71
CA ALA A 200 -6.88 -17.87 -1.92
C ALA A 200 -6.33 -19.27 -2.26
N ASN A 201 -6.02 -19.53 -3.52
CA ASN A 201 -5.53 -20.83 -4.00
C ASN A 201 -4.02 -21.05 -3.76
N GLY A 202 -3.26 -19.99 -3.49
CA GLY A 202 -1.82 -20.05 -3.19
C GLY A 202 -1.49 -20.17 -1.70
N LYS A 203 -2.49 -20.44 -0.85
CA LYS A 203 -2.34 -20.74 0.58
C LYS A 203 -2.50 -22.24 0.82
#